data_AF-A0A1Y4QB57-F1
#
_entry.id   AF-A0A1Y4QB57-F1
#
_cell.length_a   1.000
_cell.length_b   1.000
_cell.length_c   1.000
_cell.angle_alpha   90.00
_cell.angle_beta   90.00
_cell.angle_gamma   90.00
#
_symmetry.space_group_name_H-M   'P 1'
#
loop_
_entity.id
_entity.type
_entity.pdbx_description
1 polymer ?
#
loop_
_entity_poly.entity_id
_entity_poly.type
_entity_poly.pdbx_seq_one_letter_code
_entity_poly.pdbx_strand_id
1 'polypeptide(L)'
;MKDKMERFNQDDELRLAAYNRELNIYAHEMELEESYQNGKAEGKKEGREEGKKEGIEEGILLEKKNLTLQLFKSKFPNEDDNFLSNLEAKEYDIIFKMLLENQSLEKIKDAIKR
;
A
#
# COMPACT_ATOMS: atom_id res chain seq x y z
N MET A 1 -63.24 1.81 -36.79
CA MET A 1 -61.83 2.20 -37.00
C MET A 1 -61.20 2.86 -35.76
N LYS A 2 -61.88 3.78 -35.05
CA LYS A 2 -61.38 4.40 -33.80
C LYS A 2 -60.81 3.38 -32.79
N ASP A 3 -61.57 2.33 -32.48
CA ASP A 3 -61.18 1.28 -31.52
C ASP A 3 -60.00 0.39 -31.98
N LYS A 4 -59.70 0.34 -33.29
CA LYS A 4 -58.48 -0.34 -33.79
C LYS A 4 -57.25 0.56 -33.66
N MET A 5 -57.43 1.86 -33.89
CA MET A 5 -56.36 2.86 -33.78
C MET A 5 -55.92 3.04 -32.33
N GLU A 6 -56.87 3.05 -31.39
CA GLU A 6 -56.60 3.21 -29.96
C GLU A 6 -55.85 1.99 -29.38
N ARG A 7 -56.21 0.77 -29.80
CA ARG A 7 -55.47 -0.45 -29.47
C ARG A 7 -54.06 -0.47 -30.04
N PHE A 8 -53.87 0.00 -31.28
CA PHE A 8 -52.56 0.10 -31.90
C PHE A 8 -51.66 1.11 -31.17
N ASN A 9 -52.20 2.27 -30.79
CA ASN A 9 -51.47 3.28 -30.02
C ASN A 9 -51.09 2.78 -28.61
N GLN A 10 -52.00 2.06 -27.92
CA GLN A 10 -51.69 1.44 -26.63
C GLN A 10 -50.60 0.37 -26.75
N ASP A 11 -50.61 -0.43 -27.81
CA ASP A 11 -49.58 -1.44 -28.08
C ASP A 11 -48.21 -0.79 -28.37
N ASP A 12 -48.20 0.33 -29.10
CA ASP A 12 -47.00 1.14 -29.35
C ASP A 12 -46.42 1.75 -28.05
N GLU A 13 -47.27 2.31 -27.18
CA GLU A 13 -46.87 2.84 -25.88
C GLU A 13 -46.32 1.75 -24.96
N LEU A 14 -46.97 0.57 -24.93
CA LEU A 14 -46.51 -0.59 -24.17
C LEU A 14 -45.16 -1.10 -24.68
N ARG A 15 -44.96 -1.16 -26.00
CA ARG A 15 -43.67 -1.53 -26.61
C ARG A 15 -42.58 -0.54 -26.24
N LEU A 16 -42.86 0.76 -26.29
CA LEU A 16 -41.90 1.80 -25.91
C LEU A 16 -41.54 1.72 -24.42
N ALA A 17 -42.53 1.47 -23.56
CA ALA A 17 -42.29 1.29 -22.12
C ALA A 17 -41.44 0.04 -21.83
N ALA A 18 -41.69 -1.07 -22.52
CA ALA A 18 -40.86 -2.27 -22.42
C ALA A 18 -39.41 -2.01 -22.86
N TYR A 19 -39.23 -1.35 -23.99
CA TYR A 19 -37.90 -0.98 -24.50
C TYR A 19 -37.14 -0.06 -23.53
N ASN A 20 -37.79 0.98 -23.00
CA ASN A 20 -37.18 1.87 -22.00
C ASN A 20 -36.82 1.14 -20.71
N ARG A 21 -37.63 0.16 -20.30
CA ARG A 21 -37.33 -0.68 -19.13
C ARG A 21 -36.10 -1.54 -19.37
N GLU A 22 -35.99 -2.17 -20.54
CA GLU A 22 -34.81 -2.96 -20.92
C GLU A 22 -33.55 -2.09 -20.97
N LEU A 23 -33.64 -0.89 -21.54
CA LEU A 23 -32.55 0.08 -21.54
C LEU A 23 -32.10 0.46 -20.12
N ASN A 24 -33.03 0.69 -19.20
CA ASN A 24 -32.71 1.02 -17.81
C ASN A 24 -32.05 -0.16 -17.07
N ILE A 25 -32.51 -1.40 -17.32
CA ILE A 25 -31.89 -2.60 -16.75
C ILE A 25 -30.45 -2.72 -17.25
N TYR A 26 -30.25 -2.57 -18.56
CA TYR A 26 -28.92 -2.63 -19.17
C TYR A 26 -27.99 -1.54 -18.62
N ALA A 27 -28.47 -0.30 -18.51
CA ALA A 27 -27.69 0.79 -17.92
C ALA A 27 -27.28 0.47 -16.48
N HIS A 28 -28.19 -0.06 -15.66
CA HIS A 28 -27.90 -0.42 -14.28
C HIS A 28 -26.88 -1.56 -14.18
N GLU A 29 -26.99 -2.59 -15.02
CA GLU A 29 -26.03 -3.70 -15.08
C GLU A 29 -24.63 -3.20 -15.48
N MET A 30 -24.56 -2.28 -16.44
CA MET A 30 -23.30 -1.65 -16.87
C MET A 30 -22.66 -0.82 -15.75
N GLU A 31 -23.45 0.00 -15.04
CA GLU A 31 -22.96 0.77 -13.89
C GLU A 31 -22.44 -0.13 -12.77
N LEU A 32 -23.11 -1.25 -12.51
CA LEU A 32 -22.69 -2.23 -11.50
C LEU A 32 -21.36 -2.89 -11.89
N GLU A 33 -21.22 -3.29 -13.15
CA GLU A 33 -19.99 -3.88 -13.67
C GLU A 33 -18.83 -2.87 -13.64
N GLU A 34 -19.06 -1.63 -14.07
CA GLU A 34 -18.07 -0.56 -14.01
C GLU A 34 -17.62 -0.32 -12.56
N SER A 35 -18.57 -0.21 -11.63
CA SER A 35 -18.28 -0.03 -10.20
C SER A 35 -17.44 -1.18 -9.63
N TYR A 36 -17.76 -2.42 -10.01
CA TYR A 36 -16.99 -3.59 -9.61
C TYR A 36 -15.55 -3.57 -10.16
N GLN A 37 -15.38 -3.27 -11.45
CA GLN A 37 -14.05 -3.19 -12.06
C GLN A 37 -13.23 -2.04 -11.49
N ASN A 38 -13.84 -0.88 -11.24
CA ASN A 38 -13.21 0.26 -10.61
C ASN A 38 -12.74 -0.09 -9.19
N GLY A 39 -13.61 -0.65 -8.35
CA GLY A 39 -13.23 -1.08 -6.99
C GLY A 39 -12.09 -2.12 -6.99
N LYS A 40 -12.09 -3.05 -7.95
CA LYS A 40 -11.00 -4.02 -8.10
C LYS A 40 -9.69 -3.37 -8.54
N ALA A 41 -9.74 -2.36 -9.40
CA ALA A 41 -8.57 -1.62 -9.86
C ALA A 41 -7.99 -0.74 -8.74
N GLU A 42 -8.86 -0.06 -7.99
CA GLU A 42 -8.49 0.75 -6.83
C GLU A 42 -7.84 -0.09 -5.74
N GLY A 43 -8.47 -1.20 -5.32
CA GLY A 43 -7.89 -2.07 -4.30
C GLY A 43 -6.53 -2.67 -4.71
N LYS A 44 -6.34 -2.99 -5.99
CA LYS A 44 -5.02 -3.40 -6.52
C LYS A 44 -3.99 -2.29 -6.47
N LYS A 45 -4.39 -1.04 -6.72
CA LYS A 45 -3.50 0.12 -6.70
C LYS A 45 -3.08 0.42 -5.26
N GLU A 46 -4.03 0.44 -4.33
CA GLU A 46 -3.79 0.67 -2.90
C GLU A 46 -2.83 -0.38 -2.34
N GLY A 47 -3.12 -1.68 -2.54
CA GLY A 47 -2.26 -2.74 -2.02
C GLY A 47 -0.84 -2.73 -2.62
N ARG A 48 -0.66 -2.27 -3.87
CA ARG A 48 0.68 -2.09 -4.46
C ARG A 48 1.42 -0.92 -3.84
N GLU A 49 0.74 0.18 -3.57
CA GLU A 49 1.36 1.37 -2.97
C GLU A 49 1.73 1.12 -1.50
N GLU A 50 0.87 0.45 -0.74
CA GLU A 50 1.19 0.00 0.63
C GLU A 50 2.37 -0.96 0.64
N GLY A 51 2.33 -2.03 -0.16
CA GLY A 51 3.43 -3.01 -0.19
C GLY A 51 4.77 -2.42 -0.66
N LYS A 52 4.76 -1.41 -1.56
CA LYS A 52 5.98 -0.68 -1.91
C LYS A 52 6.52 0.13 -0.74
N LYS A 53 5.65 0.84 0.00
CA LYS A 53 6.08 1.65 1.15
C LYS A 53 6.69 0.77 2.23
N GLU A 54 6.00 -0.30 2.62
CA GLU A 54 6.49 -1.27 3.59
C GLU A 54 7.83 -1.87 3.16
N GLY A 55 7.95 -2.31 1.90
CA GLY A 55 9.19 -2.86 1.37
C GLY A 55 10.36 -1.86 1.32
N ILE A 56 10.09 -0.59 1.04
CA ILE A 56 11.11 0.48 1.09
C ILE A 56 11.56 0.72 2.53
N GLU A 57 10.64 0.79 3.48
CA GLU A 57 10.95 1.02 4.90
C GLU A 57 11.78 -0.14 5.48
N GLU A 58 11.39 -1.38 5.21
CA GLU A 58 12.16 -2.58 5.60
C GLU A 58 13.54 -2.59 4.96
N GLY A 59 13.62 -2.24 3.67
CA GLY A 59 14.88 -2.18 2.93
C GLY A 59 15.85 -1.16 3.51
N ILE A 60 15.38 0.05 3.81
CA ILE A 60 16.18 1.12 4.43
C ILE A 60 16.67 0.69 5.83
N LEU A 61 15.80 0.06 6.63
CA LEU A 61 16.16 -0.43 7.95
C LEU A 61 17.27 -1.49 7.86
N LEU A 62 17.13 -2.44 6.92
CA LEU A 62 18.10 -3.50 6.70
C LEU A 62 19.44 -2.94 6.21
N GLU A 63 19.42 -1.97 5.30
CA GLU A 63 20.63 -1.29 4.80
C GLU A 63 21.38 -0.61 5.95
N LYS A 64 20.68 0.21 6.76
CA LYS A 64 21.27 0.89 7.93
C LYS A 64 21.86 -0.08 8.93
N LYS A 65 21.14 -1.16 9.24
CA LYS A 65 21.63 -2.24 10.10
C LYS A 65 22.92 -2.84 9.56
N ASN A 66 22.94 -3.22 8.29
CA ASN A 66 24.10 -3.86 7.66
C ASN A 66 25.32 -2.92 7.62
N LEU A 67 25.13 -1.67 7.24
CA LEU A 67 26.20 -0.65 7.23
C LEU A 67 26.77 -0.43 8.64
N THR A 68 25.91 -0.32 9.64
CA THR A 68 26.31 -0.12 11.04
C THR A 68 27.08 -1.33 11.56
N LEU A 69 26.61 -2.55 11.29
CA LEU A 69 27.29 -3.79 11.66
C LEU A 69 28.66 -3.94 10.98
N GLN A 70 28.76 -3.63 9.70
CA GLN A 70 30.04 -3.68 8.97
C GLN A 70 31.06 -2.70 9.56
N LEU A 71 30.64 -1.47 9.85
CA LEU A 71 31.50 -0.45 10.46
C LEU A 71 31.89 -0.84 11.89
N PHE A 72 30.94 -1.36 12.66
CA PHE A 72 31.16 -1.85 14.02
C PHE A 72 32.22 -2.95 14.05
N LYS A 73 32.06 -4.01 13.24
CA LYS A 73 33.01 -5.14 13.16
C LYS A 73 34.40 -4.70 12.70
N SER A 74 34.47 -3.67 11.86
CA SER A 74 35.74 -3.11 11.40
C SER A 74 36.49 -2.38 12.53
N LYS A 75 35.78 -1.74 13.46
CA LYS A 75 36.37 -1.01 14.60
C LYS A 75 36.57 -1.88 15.84
N PHE A 76 35.67 -2.83 16.05
CA PHE A 76 35.60 -3.70 17.23
C PHE A 76 35.46 -5.17 16.80
N PRO A 77 36.51 -5.78 16.21
CA PRO A 77 36.42 -7.13 15.64
C PRO A 77 36.17 -8.24 16.67
N ASN A 78 36.48 -8.00 17.94
CA ASN A 78 36.36 -8.98 19.02
C ASN A 78 35.17 -8.72 19.96
N GLU A 79 34.36 -7.69 19.70
CA GLU A 79 33.23 -7.32 20.55
C GLU A 79 31.93 -7.94 20.04
N ASP A 80 31.02 -8.20 20.98
CA ASP A 80 29.70 -8.73 20.68
C ASP A 80 28.79 -7.66 20.04
N ASP A 81 28.11 -8.01 18.94
CA ASP A 81 27.21 -7.15 18.18
C ASP A 81 25.73 -7.37 18.51
N ASN A 82 25.41 -8.25 19.47
CA ASN A 82 24.04 -8.56 19.89
C ASN A 82 23.22 -7.31 20.25
N PHE A 83 23.85 -6.29 20.85
CA PHE A 83 23.18 -5.05 21.24
C PHE A 83 22.73 -4.18 20.04
N LEU A 84 23.25 -4.47 18.83
CA LEU A 84 22.83 -3.86 17.57
C LEU A 84 21.66 -4.60 16.93
N SER A 85 21.09 -5.62 17.60
CA SER A 85 19.92 -6.35 17.13
C SER A 85 18.64 -5.67 17.60
N ASN A 86 17.68 -5.52 16.68
CA ASN A 86 16.33 -4.98 16.94
C ASN A 86 16.28 -3.49 17.34
N LEU A 87 17.10 -2.66 16.71
CA LEU A 87 17.04 -1.20 16.84
C LEU A 87 16.15 -0.55 15.78
N GLU A 88 15.65 0.64 16.08
CA GLU A 88 14.95 1.49 15.10
C GLU A 88 15.94 2.12 14.10
N ALA A 89 15.45 2.49 12.90
CA ALA A 89 16.27 3.14 11.87
C ALA A 89 17.01 4.40 12.37
N LYS A 90 16.39 5.16 13.28
CA LYS A 90 16.98 6.36 13.89
C LYS A 90 18.12 6.02 14.86
N GLU A 91 17.97 4.93 15.61
CA GLU A 91 18.98 4.47 16.56
C GLU A 91 20.23 4.00 15.80
N TYR A 92 20.06 3.27 14.68
CA TYR A 92 21.18 2.94 13.79
C TYR A 92 21.90 4.18 13.26
N ASP A 93 21.18 5.24 12.85
CA ASP A 93 21.83 6.48 12.36
C ASP A 93 22.69 7.16 13.44
N ILE A 94 22.21 7.17 14.69
CA ILE A 94 22.95 7.75 15.83
C ILE A 94 24.22 6.94 16.09
N ILE A 95 24.09 5.62 16.18
CA ILE A 95 25.21 4.72 16.42
C ILE A 95 26.23 4.81 15.28
N PHE A 96 25.76 4.84 14.04
CA PHE A 96 26.62 4.97 12.87
C PHE A 96 27.46 6.25 12.94
N LYS A 97 26.87 7.39 13.33
CA LYS A 97 27.61 8.64 13.57
C LYS A 97 28.62 8.51 14.71
N MET A 98 28.22 7.91 15.84
CA MET A 98 29.14 7.69 16.97
C MET A 98 30.32 6.79 16.58
N LEU A 99 30.10 5.78 15.74
CA LEU A 99 31.15 4.93 15.19
C LEU A 99 32.09 5.72 14.27
N LEU A 100 31.57 6.59 13.41
CA LEU A 100 32.38 7.47 12.57
C LEU A 100 33.26 8.42 13.40
N GLU A 101 32.72 8.95 14.50
CA GLU A 101 33.42 9.82 15.45
C GLU A 101 34.43 9.08 16.35
N ASN A 102 34.56 7.75 16.22
CA ASN A 102 35.42 6.89 17.05
C ASN A 102 35.11 6.99 18.55
N GLN A 103 33.82 7.11 18.92
CA GLN A 103 33.42 7.08 20.32
C GLN A 103 33.70 5.72 20.96
N SER A 104 33.86 5.70 22.29
CA SER A 104 34.09 4.46 23.04
C SER A 104 32.84 3.57 23.03
N LEU A 105 33.07 2.25 23.11
CA LEU A 105 32.00 1.25 23.12
C LEU A 105 30.98 1.47 24.25
N GLU A 106 31.45 1.91 25.42
CA GLU A 106 30.59 2.22 26.57
C GLU A 106 29.57 3.30 26.23
N LYS A 107 30.01 4.41 25.60
CA LYS A 107 29.11 5.50 25.19
C LYS A 107 28.08 5.05 24.16
N ILE A 108 28.49 4.20 23.22
CA ILE A 108 27.58 3.65 22.20
C ILE A 108 26.52 2.76 22.85
N LYS A 109 26.92 1.91 23.81
CA LYS A 109 25.98 1.05 24.55
C LYS A 109 25.04 1.88 25.44
N ASP A 110 25.55 2.94 26.07
CA ASP A 110 24.74 3.85 26.88
C ASP A 110 23.76 4.69 26.05
N ALA A 111 24.07 4.99 24.78
CA ALA A 111 23.15 5.66 23.87
C ALA A 111 21.91 4.82 23.51
N ILE A 112 22.01 3.49 23.67
CA ILE A 112 20.94 2.53 23.37
C ILE A 112 20.17 2.15 24.64
N LYS A 113 20.84 2.17 25.80
CA LYS A 113 20.19 1.99 27.10
C LYS A 113 19.26 3.17 27.37
N ARG A 114 17.97 2.96 27.11
CA ARG A 114 16.90 3.76 27.71
C ARG A 114 16.81 3.49 29.21
#